data_AF-A0A1J5Q795-F1
#
_entry.id   AF-A0A1J5Q795-F1
#
_cell.length_a   1.000
_cell.length_b   1.000
_cell.length_c   1.000
_cell.angle_alpha   90.00
_cell.angle_beta   90.00
_cell.angle_gamma   90.00
#
_symmetry.space_group_name_H-M   'P 1'
#
loop_
_entity.id
_entity.type
_entity.pdbx_description
1 polymer ?
#
loop_
_entity_poly.entity_id
_entity_poly.type
_entity_poly.pdbx_seq_one_letter_code
_entity_poly.pdbx_strand_id
1 'polypeptide(L)'
;MKFHFIGIVQEFPTAPRDSFLVANAAYIAQQTRADGAEVVLLKTKTNPVDVARAARTIVASLPGVKVSDIRQARHLIGSSLTSVDLTGLTRLELGFAVLMVAGATGLILALGLADRRRIFSILSALGAKPKQLGAFLWSEALFIFITGALVGTATGFGLAWMLIKLLTGVFDPPPDFLSIPWPYLAAVFSVAFISAVVAVKGAQAETRVPAVQRMREL
;
A
#
# COMPACT_ATOMS: atom_id res chain seq x y z
N MET A 1 22.34 48.86 -11.72
CA MET A 1 22.48 48.22 -10.38
C MET A 1 23.02 46.81 -10.58
N LYS A 2 23.88 46.32 -9.67
CA LYS A 2 24.53 45.00 -9.78
C LYS A 2 23.61 43.91 -9.18
N PHE A 3 23.27 42.90 -9.98
CA PHE A 3 22.51 41.73 -9.53
C PHE A 3 23.30 40.95 -8.47
N HIS A 4 22.71 40.67 -7.32
CA HIS A 4 23.32 39.89 -6.23
C HIS A 4 22.55 38.59 -6.04
N PHE A 5 23.25 37.48 -6.21
CA PHE A 5 22.74 36.14 -5.99
C PHE A 5 22.99 35.72 -4.54
N ILE A 6 21.92 35.40 -3.81
CA ILE A 6 21.98 35.16 -2.35
C ILE A 6 21.82 33.65 -2.04
N GLY A 7 21.37 32.85 -3.00
CA GLY A 7 21.26 31.39 -2.87
C GLY A 7 20.20 30.79 -3.79
N ILE A 8 20.08 29.47 -3.76
CA ILE A 8 19.05 28.69 -4.46
C ILE A 8 18.05 28.20 -3.41
N VAL A 9 16.76 28.51 -3.59
CA VAL A 9 15.68 27.89 -2.83
C VAL A 9 15.13 26.77 -3.70
N GLN A 10 15.11 25.55 -3.17
CA GLN A 10 14.75 24.38 -3.97
C GLN A 10 13.26 24.33 -4.30
N GLU A 11 12.34 24.64 -3.36
CA GLU A 11 10.90 24.57 -3.65
C GLU A 11 10.00 25.50 -2.79
N PHE A 12 8.88 25.93 -3.39
CA PHE A 12 7.71 26.47 -2.68
C PHE A 12 6.55 25.47 -2.79
N PRO A 13 5.86 25.10 -1.67
CA PRO A 13 4.83 24.04 -1.66
C PRO A 13 3.60 24.27 -2.57
N THR A 14 3.47 25.45 -3.15
CA THR A 14 2.29 25.92 -3.90
C THR A 14 2.63 26.37 -5.32
N ALA A 15 3.89 26.24 -5.76
CA ALA A 15 4.36 26.84 -6.99
C ALA A 15 4.54 25.79 -8.12
N PRO A 16 4.30 26.14 -9.40
CA PRO A 16 4.46 25.22 -10.54
C PRO A 16 5.91 24.70 -10.67
N ARG A 17 6.17 23.54 -11.27
CA ARG A 17 7.51 22.89 -11.32
C ARG A 17 8.60 23.63 -12.15
N ASP A 18 8.48 24.93 -12.34
CA ASP A 18 9.44 25.73 -13.11
C ASP A 18 10.52 26.34 -12.21
N SER A 19 11.68 26.67 -12.78
CA SER A 19 12.79 27.34 -12.09
C SER A 19 12.35 28.68 -11.50
N PHE A 20 12.51 28.85 -10.18
CA PHE A 20 12.18 30.09 -9.49
C PHE A 20 13.37 31.03 -9.35
N LEU A 21 13.12 32.32 -9.58
CA LEU A 21 14.06 33.39 -9.23
C LEU A 21 13.46 34.19 -8.08
N VAL A 22 14.18 34.28 -6.96
CA VAL A 22 13.82 35.17 -5.85
C VAL A 22 14.51 36.50 -6.07
N ALA A 23 13.72 37.55 -6.28
CA ALA A 23 14.22 38.91 -6.46
C ALA A 23 13.43 39.88 -5.60
N ASN A 24 14.02 41.05 -5.33
CA ASN A 24 13.33 42.11 -4.60
C ASN A 24 12.17 42.66 -5.47
N ALA A 25 10.95 42.66 -4.92
CA ALA A 25 9.75 43.12 -5.60
C ALA A 25 9.88 44.56 -6.14
N ALA A 26 10.49 45.47 -5.38
CA ALA A 26 10.70 46.85 -5.80
C ALA A 26 11.65 46.96 -7.00
N TYR A 27 12.66 46.08 -7.08
CA TYR A 27 13.57 46.02 -8.20
C TYR A 27 12.87 45.50 -9.47
N ILE A 28 12.07 44.44 -9.34
CA ILE A 28 11.29 43.89 -10.46
C ILE A 28 10.30 44.94 -10.97
N ALA A 29 9.52 45.57 -10.09
CA ALA A 29 8.57 46.61 -10.47
C ALA A 29 9.24 47.79 -11.20
N GLN A 30 10.44 48.19 -10.76
CA GLN A 30 11.20 49.25 -11.42
C GLN A 30 11.66 48.86 -12.84
N GLN A 31 12.01 47.59 -13.07
CA GLN A 31 12.49 47.14 -14.39
C GLN A 31 11.39 46.70 -15.35
N THR A 32 10.31 46.09 -14.85
CA THR A 32 9.19 45.64 -15.68
C THR A 32 8.14 46.72 -15.89
N ARG A 33 8.18 47.81 -15.10
CA ARG A 33 7.11 48.83 -15.00
C ARG A 33 5.74 48.23 -14.68
N ALA A 34 5.72 47.04 -14.07
CA ALA A 34 4.51 46.35 -13.63
C ALA A 34 4.65 46.06 -12.14
N ASP A 35 3.72 46.58 -11.34
CA ASP A 35 3.69 46.49 -9.87
C ASP A 35 2.69 45.43 -9.36
N GLY A 36 2.05 44.69 -10.27
CA GLY A 36 1.08 43.65 -9.94
C GLY A 36 1.72 42.37 -9.38
N ALA A 37 1.14 41.84 -8.30
CA ALA A 37 1.43 40.51 -7.79
C ALA A 37 0.33 39.52 -8.23
N GLU A 38 0.72 38.44 -8.90
CA GLU A 38 -0.22 37.42 -9.38
C GLU A 38 -0.62 36.44 -8.26
N VAL A 39 0.30 36.13 -7.34
CA VAL A 39 0.07 35.19 -6.24
C VAL A 39 0.54 35.80 -4.91
N VAL A 40 -0.34 35.79 -3.91
CA VAL A 40 -0.04 36.23 -2.55
C VAL A 40 -0.10 35.03 -1.62
N LEU A 41 1.01 34.73 -0.95
CA LEU A 41 1.10 33.67 0.05
C LEU A 41 0.93 34.27 1.44
N LEU A 42 -0.06 33.79 2.19
CA LEU A 42 -0.30 34.19 3.58
C LEU A 42 0.24 33.13 4.54
N LYS A 43 1.22 33.51 5.37
CA LYS A 43 1.69 32.67 6.47
C LYS A 43 0.80 32.88 7.69
N THR A 44 0.18 31.82 8.16
CA THR A 44 -0.76 31.87 9.30
C THR A 44 -0.26 30.96 10.42
N LYS A 45 -0.50 31.33 11.69
CA LYS A 45 -0.22 30.49 12.87
C LYS A 45 -1.47 29.74 13.35
N THR A 46 -2.65 30.09 12.83
CA THR A 46 -3.96 29.56 13.17
C THR A 46 -4.46 28.57 12.11
N ASN A 47 -5.63 27.95 12.32
CA ASN A 47 -6.21 27.00 11.37
C ASN A 47 -6.37 27.63 9.98
N PRO A 48 -5.68 27.11 8.94
CA PRO A 48 -5.63 27.73 7.62
C PRO A 48 -7.00 27.77 6.90
N VAL A 49 -7.95 26.91 7.30
CA VAL A 49 -9.31 26.91 6.71
C VAL A 49 -10.12 28.13 7.15
N ASP A 50 -9.97 28.54 8.40
CA ASP A 50 -10.72 29.69 8.92
C ASP A 50 -10.17 30.99 8.33
N VAL A 51 -8.86 31.08 8.16
CA VAL A 51 -8.21 32.21 7.47
C VAL A 51 -8.58 32.23 5.98
N ALA A 52 -8.60 31.09 5.30
CA ALA A 52 -9.04 31.02 3.91
C ALA A 52 -10.51 31.43 3.75
N ARG A 53 -11.39 31.07 4.70
CA ARG A 53 -12.79 31.51 4.69
C ARG A 53 -12.91 33.03 4.83
N ALA A 54 -12.20 33.61 5.80
CA ALA A 54 -12.19 35.07 6.01
C ALA A 54 -11.62 35.82 4.79
N ALA A 55 -10.53 35.32 4.20
CA ALA A 55 -9.93 35.89 3.00
C ALA A 55 -10.88 35.82 1.79
N ARG A 56 -11.62 34.71 1.61
CA ARG A 56 -12.64 34.60 0.54
C ARG A 56 -13.72 35.68 0.67
N THR A 57 -14.15 35.99 1.88
CA THR A 57 -15.17 37.04 2.11
C THR A 57 -14.66 38.43 1.76
N ILE A 58 -13.41 38.76 2.14
CA ILE A 58 -12.80 40.07 1.86
C ILE A 58 -12.57 40.27 0.36
N VAL A 59 -12.18 39.21 -0.33
CA VAL A 59 -11.79 39.22 -1.74
C VAL A 59 -12.98 38.96 -2.68
N ALA A 60 -14.17 38.66 -2.14
CA ALA A 60 -15.38 38.37 -2.92
C ALA A 60 -15.80 39.51 -3.86
N SER A 61 -15.42 40.76 -3.56
CA SER A 61 -15.67 41.95 -4.38
C SER A 61 -14.69 42.12 -5.54
N LEU A 62 -13.60 41.33 -5.57
CA LEU A 62 -12.56 41.41 -6.59
C LEU A 62 -12.77 40.31 -7.65
N PRO A 63 -13.05 40.67 -8.91
CA PRO A 63 -13.25 39.68 -9.98
C PRO A 63 -11.94 38.95 -10.29
N GLY A 64 -12.02 37.62 -10.40
CA GLY A 64 -10.90 36.78 -10.86
C GLY A 64 -9.95 36.25 -9.78
N VAL A 65 -10.11 36.64 -8.51
CA VAL A 65 -9.20 36.19 -7.45
C VAL A 65 -9.66 34.85 -6.86
N LYS A 66 -8.79 33.84 -6.90
CA LYS A 66 -9.02 32.52 -6.31
C LYS A 66 -8.25 32.38 -5.00
N VAL A 67 -8.97 32.07 -3.92
CA VAL A 67 -8.37 31.81 -2.60
C VAL A 67 -8.35 30.30 -2.35
N SER A 68 -7.15 29.74 -2.37
CA SER A 68 -6.88 28.32 -2.08
C SER A 68 -6.20 28.17 -0.73
N ASP A 69 -6.63 27.18 0.07
CA ASP A 69 -5.95 26.80 1.31
C ASP A 69 -4.90 25.72 1.05
N ILE A 70 -3.94 25.58 1.97
CA ILE A 70 -2.84 24.61 1.87
C ILE A 70 -3.34 23.16 1.84
N ARG A 71 -4.46 22.82 2.48
CA ARG A 71 -5.06 21.47 2.38
C ARG A 71 -5.67 21.25 1.01
N GLN A 72 -6.34 22.24 0.44
CA GLN A 72 -6.91 22.16 -0.90
C GLN A 72 -5.82 22.07 -1.98
N ALA A 73 -4.72 22.82 -1.85
CA ALA A 73 -3.56 22.72 -2.74
C ALA A 73 -2.90 21.33 -2.65
N ARG A 74 -2.68 20.81 -1.43
CA ARG A 74 -2.19 19.45 -1.21
C ARG A 74 -3.14 18.39 -1.75
N HIS A 75 -4.44 18.59 -1.63
CA HIS A 75 -5.44 17.66 -2.14
C HIS A 75 -5.42 17.62 -3.67
N LEU A 76 -5.31 18.76 -4.36
CA LEU A 76 -5.23 18.79 -5.83
C LEU A 76 -3.93 18.15 -6.36
N ILE A 77 -2.80 18.38 -5.67
CA ILE A 77 -1.51 17.76 -6.02
C ILE A 77 -1.51 16.26 -5.70
N GLY A 78 -2.16 15.84 -4.61
CA GLY A 78 -2.33 14.43 -4.24
C GLY A 78 -3.42 13.70 -5.03
N SER A 79 -4.43 14.41 -5.56
CA SER A 79 -5.66 13.86 -6.13
C SER A 79 -5.41 13.05 -7.40
N SER A 80 -4.35 13.32 -8.16
CA SER A 80 -3.99 12.50 -9.32
C SER A 80 -3.37 11.15 -8.95
N LEU A 81 -2.86 11.00 -7.73
CA LEU A 81 -2.33 9.73 -7.19
C LEU A 81 -3.35 9.01 -6.29
N THR A 82 -4.23 9.73 -5.61
CA THR A 82 -5.30 9.17 -4.75
C THR A 82 -6.65 8.95 -5.44
N SER A 83 -6.80 9.26 -6.73
CA SER A 83 -8.01 8.92 -7.50
C SER A 83 -8.12 7.43 -7.84
N VAL A 84 -7.01 6.70 -7.73
CA VAL A 84 -7.06 5.24 -7.61
C VAL A 84 -7.67 4.96 -6.24
N ASP A 85 -8.83 4.31 -6.20
CA ASP A 85 -9.47 3.87 -4.95
C ASP A 85 -8.55 2.82 -4.28
N LEU A 86 -7.58 3.31 -3.51
CA LEU A 86 -6.59 2.51 -2.78
C LEU A 86 -7.30 1.53 -1.85
N THR A 87 -8.47 1.91 -1.32
CA THR A 87 -9.28 1.04 -0.46
C THR A 87 -9.88 -0.11 -1.26
N GLY A 88 -10.43 0.18 -2.45
CA GLY A 88 -10.92 -0.83 -3.38
C GLY A 88 -9.82 -1.79 -3.84
N LEU A 89 -8.64 -1.26 -4.18
CA LEU A 89 -7.48 -2.05 -4.59
C LEU A 89 -6.97 -2.94 -3.45
N THR A 90 -6.86 -2.41 -2.24
CA THR A 90 -6.48 -3.19 -1.04
C THR A 90 -7.45 -4.34 -0.78
N ARG A 91 -8.76 -4.11 -0.90
CA ARG A 91 -9.75 -5.20 -0.72
C ARG A 91 -9.59 -6.28 -1.78
N LEU A 92 -9.36 -5.88 -3.03
CA LEU A 92 -9.13 -6.81 -4.12
C LEU A 92 -7.86 -7.64 -3.89
N GLU A 93 -6.76 -6.98 -3.52
CA GLU A 93 -5.48 -7.62 -3.21
C GLU A 93 -5.62 -8.64 -2.07
N LEU A 94 -6.28 -8.24 -0.96
CA LEU A 94 -6.55 -9.15 0.16
C LEU A 94 -7.43 -10.34 -0.27
N GLY A 95 -8.42 -10.11 -1.13
CA GLY A 95 -9.25 -11.17 -1.70
C GLY A 95 -8.42 -12.17 -2.53
N PHE A 96 -7.55 -11.68 -3.41
CA PHE A 96 -6.62 -12.51 -4.17
C PHE A 96 -5.65 -13.26 -3.26
N ALA A 97 -5.13 -12.61 -2.21
CA ALA A 97 -4.25 -13.24 -1.24
C ALA A 97 -4.94 -14.42 -0.55
N VAL A 98 -6.20 -14.26 -0.12
CA VAL A 98 -7.00 -15.35 0.46
C VAL A 98 -7.12 -16.50 -0.52
N LEU A 99 -7.57 -16.23 -1.74
CA LEU A 99 -7.82 -17.25 -2.76
C LEU A 99 -6.53 -18.01 -3.14
N MET A 100 -5.43 -17.29 -3.35
CA MET A 100 -4.13 -17.88 -3.69
C MET A 100 -3.61 -18.75 -2.55
N VAL A 101 -3.62 -18.25 -1.31
CA VAL A 101 -3.09 -19.02 -0.17
C VAL A 101 -3.96 -20.24 0.14
N ALA A 102 -5.29 -20.08 0.17
CA ALA A 102 -6.21 -21.18 0.40
C ALA A 102 -6.12 -22.22 -0.72
N GLY A 103 -6.12 -21.77 -1.97
CA GLY A 103 -6.05 -22.61 -3.15
C GLY A 103 -4.74 -23.38 -3.23
N ALA A 104 -3.59 -22.69 -3.12
CA ALA A 104 -2.28 -23.34 -3.17
C ALA A 104 -2.09 -24.33 -2.02
N THR A 105 -2.37 -23.91 -0.77
CA THR A 105 -2.24 -24.78 0.40
C THR A 105 -3.19 -25.97 0.32
N GLY A 106 -4.45 -25.72 -0.04
CA GLY A 106 -5.47 -26.76 -0.19
C GLY A 106 -5.11 -27.79 -1.26
N LEU A 107 -4.68 -27.34 -2.44
CA LEU A 107 -4.28 -28.23 -3.54
C LEU A 107 -3.05 -29.07 -3.17
N ILE A 108 -2.02 -28.47 -2.56
CA ILE A 108 -0.81 -29.20 -2.16
C ILE A 108 -1.17 -30.27 -1.11
N LEU A 109 -1.95 -29.91 -0.09
CA LEU A 109 -2.38 -30.87 0.93
C LEU A 109 -3.28 -31.96 0.36
N ALA A 110 -4.23 -31.61 -0.52
CA ALA A 110 -5.13 -32.59 -1.14
C ALA A 110 -4.36 -33.59 -2.01
N LEU A 111 -3.39 -33.12 -2.80
CA LEU A 111 -2.53 -33.98 -3.60
C LEU A 111 -1.64 -34.86 -2.71
N GLY A 112 -1.01 -34.28 -1.70
CA GLY A 112 -0.18 -35.03 -0.74
C GLY A 112 -0.97 -36.10 0.03
N LEU A 113 -2.23 -35.81 0.37
CA LEU A 113 -3.17 -36.76 0.95
C LEU A 113 -3.52 -37.88 -0.02
N ALA A 114 -3.75 -37.56 -1.30
CA ALA A 114 -4.07 -38.55 -2.32
C ALA A 114 -2.93 -39.56 -2.50
N ASP A 115 -1.69 -39.06 -2.61
CA ASP A 115 -0.50 -39.91 -2.78
C ASP A 115 -0.20 -40.78 -1.56
N ARG A 116 -0.40 -40.23 -0.35
CA ARG A 116 -0.04 -40.90 0.92
C ARG A 116 -1.23 -41.59 1.59
N ARG A 117 -2.39 -41.66 0.93
CA ARG A 117 -3.64 -42.19 1.50
C ARG A 117 -3.48 -43.59 2.06
N ARG A 118 -2.80 -44.48 1.32
CA ARG A 118 -2.57 -45.88 1.72
C ARG A 118 -1.70 -45.97 2.98
N ILE A 119 -0.68 -45.11 3.08
CA ILE A 119 0.22 -45.06 4.23
C ILE A 119 -0.54 -44.62 5.48
N PHE A 120 -1.39 -43.59 5.37
CA PHE A 120 -2.22 -43.15 6.51
C PHE A 120 -3.26 -44.17 6.94
N SER A 121 -3.83 -44.94 6.01
CA SER A 121 -4.71 -46.06 6.36
C SER A 121 -3.96 -47.15 7.14
N ILE A 122 -2.74 -47.51 6.72
CA ILE A 122 -1.91 -48.51 7.42
C ILE A 122 -1.49 -48.00 8.81
N LEU A 123 -1.05 -46.75 8.92
CA LEU A 123 -0.73 -46.14 10.22
C LEU A 123 -1.95 -46.14 11.16
N SER A 124 -3.13 -45.83 10.63
CA SER A 124 -4.37 -45.84 11.41
C SER A 124 -4.70 -47.26 11.90
N ALA A 125 -4.48 -48.29 11.08
CA ALA A 125 -4.65 -49.68 11.46
C ALA A 125 -3.63 -50.16 12.53
N LEU A 126 -2.44 -49.56 12.55
CA LEU A 126 -1.41 -49.78 13.58
C LEU A 126 -1.66 -48.95 14.87
N GLY A 127 -2.75 -48.19 14.95
CA GLY A 127 -3.14 -47.43 16.14
C GLY A 127 -2.68 -45.97 16.16
N ALA A 128 -2.26 -45.40 15.03
CA ALA A 128 -1.93 -43.98 14.95
C ALA A 128 -3.16 -43.11 15.32
N LYS A 129 -2.94 -42.13 16.19
CA LYS A 129 -4.02 -41.24 16.65
C LYS A 129 -4.34 -40.20 15.56
N PRO A 130 -5.61 -39.79 15.39
CA PRO A 130 -5.98 -38.74 14.42
C PRO A 130 -5.28 -37.40 14.69
N LYS A 131 -4.83 -37.15 15.92
CA LYS A 131 -3.99 -36.00 16.27
C LYS A 131 -2.59 -36.05 15.64
N GLN A 132 -2.01 -37.24 15.47
CA GLN A 132 -0.68 -37.40 14.86
C GLN A 132 -0.73 -37.15 13.35
N LEU A 133 -1.78 -37.66 12.69
CA LEU A 133 -2.05 -37.36 11.29
C LEU A 133 -2.32 -35.87 11.08
N GLY A 134 -3.15 -35.26 11.94
CA GLY A 134 -3.41 -33.81 11.89
C GLY A 134 -2.15 -32.96 12.09
N ALA A 135 -1.28 -33.34 13.05
CA ALA A 135 -0.03 -32.65 13.31
C ALA A 135 0.93 -32.69 12.10
N PHE A 136 0.93 -33.81 11.35
CA PHE A 136 1.68 -33.91 10.10
C PHE A 136 1.21 -32.88 9.06
N LEU A 137 -0.10 -32.79 8.80
CA LEU A 137 -0.65 -31.78 7.87
C LEU A 137 -0.34 -30.35 8.32
N TRP A 138 -0.41 -30.08 9.62
CA TRP A 138 -0.05 -28.77 10.16
C TRP A 138 1.43 -28.44 9.92
N SER A 139 2.33 -29.41 10.05
CA SER A 139 3.76 -29.19 9.80
C SER A 139 4.05 -28.89 8.33
N GLU A 140 3.37 -29.57 7.41
CA GLU A 140 3.50 -29.36 5.97
C GLU A 140 2.96 -27.98 5.56
N ALA A 141 1.76 -27.62 6.05
CA ALA A 141 1.18 -26.31 5.81
C ALA A 141 2.00 -25.17 6.42
N LEU A 142 2.55 -25.36 7.62
CA LEU A 142 3.41 -24.37 8.26
C LEU A 142 4.71 -24.18 7.45
N PHE A 143 5.28 -25.27 6.93
CA PHE A 143 6.47 -25.19 6.08
C PHE A 143 6.19 -24.43 4.78
N ILE A 144 5.07 -24.72 4.11
CA ILE A 144 4.62 -24.00 2.90
C ILE A 144 4.41 -22.52 3.22
N PHE A 145 3.71 -22.21 4.32
CA PHE A 145 3.40 -20.84 4.71
C PHE A 145 4.67 -20.03 5.03
N ILE A 146 5.58 -20.57 5.85
CA ILE A 146 6.83 -19.87 6.21
C ILE A 146 7.70 -19.64 4.97
N THR A 147 7.88 -20.66 4.14
CA THR A 147 8.74 -20.55 2.95
C THR A 147 8.14 -19.58 1.95
N GLY A 148 6.82 -19.65 1.72
CA GLY A 148 6.09 -18.72 0.86
C GLY A 148 6.12 -17.27 1.38
N ALA A 149 5.93 -17.08 2.69
CA ALA A 149 6.03 -15.77 3.34
C ALA A 149 7.42 -15.16 3.19
N LEU A 150 8.47 -15.96 3.39
CA LEU A 150 9.86 -15.51 3.30
C LEU A 150 10.22 -15.11 1.87
N VAL A 151 9.90 -15.95 0.89
CA VAL A 151 10.13 -15.66 -0.53
C VAL A 151 9.30 -14.47 -0.98
N GLY A 152 8.01 -14.43 -0.66
CA GLY A 152 7.10 -13.34 -1.02
C GLY A 152 7.54 -11.99 -0.44
N THR A 153 7.97 -11.97 0.83
CA THR A 153 8.49 -10.75 1.47
C THR A 153 9.79 -10.29 0.82
N ALA A 154 10.72 -11.21 0.54
CA ALA A 154 11.98 -10.89 -0.11
C ALA A 154 11.77 -10.32 -1.52
N THR A 155 10.92 -10.95 -2.32
CA THR A 155 10.57 -10.47 -3.66
C THR A 155 9.84 -9.13 -3.62
N GLY A 156 8.84 -8.98 -2.73
CA GLY A 156 8.10 -7.73 -2.57
C GLY A 156 8.99 -6.57 -2.14
N PHE A 157 9.90 -6.80 -1.20
CA PHE A 157 10.90 -5.82 -0.79
C PHE A 157 11.86 -5.46 -1.94
N GLY A 158 12.34 -6.44 -2.69
CA GLY A 158 13.18 -6.21 -3.87
C GLY A 158 12.50 -5.36 -4.94
N LEU A 159 11.23 -5.65 -5.25
CA LEU A 159 10.43 -4.87 -6.20
C LEU A 159 10.18 -3.44 -5.70
N ALA A 160 9.85 -3.27 -4.42
CA ALA A 160 9.66 -1.95 -3.82
C ALA A 160 10.96 -1.12 -3.88
N TRP A 161 12.10 -1.73 -3.56
CA TRP A 161 13.41 -1.08 -3.62
C TRP A 161 13.79 -0.68 -5.05
N MET A 162 13.56 -1.56 -6.02
CA MET A 162 13.78 -1.28 -7.45
C MET A 162 12.89 -0.12 -7.92
N LEU A 163 11.61 -0.13 -7.53
CA LEU A 163 10.65 0.91 -7.89
C LEU A 163 11.11 2.27 -7.33
N ILE A 164 11.51 2.34 -6.06
CA ILE A 164 12.03 3.56 -5.45
C ILE A 164 13.25 4.10 -6.22
N LYS A 165 14.20 3.23 -6.57
CA LYS A 165 15.38 3.61 -7.37
C LYS A 165 15.00 4.19 -8.74
N LEU A 166 13.99 3.60 -9.39
CA LEU A 166 13.50 4.10 -10.67
C LEU A 166 12.81 5.46 -10.53
N LEU A 167 12.02 5.65 -9.46
CA LEU A 167 11.29 6.89 -9.20
C LEU A 167 12.19 8.03 -8.70
N THR A 168 13.31 7.75 -8.02
CA THR A 168 14.25 8.81 -7.58
C THR A 168 14.83 9.64 -8.74
N GLY A 169 14.80 9.14 -9.98
CA GLY A 169 15.20 9.92 -11.16
C GLY A 169 14.10 10.83 -11.73
N VAL A 170 12.86 10.71 -11.26
CA VAL A 170 11.66 11.40 -11.79
C VAL A 170 10.97 12.28 -10.75
N PHE A 171 11.16 12.00 -9.47
CA PHE A 171 10.58 12.76 -8.34
C PHE A 171 11.67 13.54 -7.62
N ASP A 172 11.54 14.87 -7.60
CA ASP A 172 12.32 15.81 -6.80
C ASP A 172 11.32 16.51 -5.84
N PRO A 173 11.56 16.54 -4.51
CA PRO A 173 12.66 15.93 -3.78
C PRO A 173 12.55 14.39 -3.73
N PRO A 174 13.69 13.67 -3.70
CA PRO A 174 13.71 12.23 -3.58
C PRO A 174 12.99 11.80 -2.29
N PRO A 175 12.27 10.64 -2.28
CA PRO A 175 11.65 10.15 -1.07
C PRO A 175 12.71 9.87 0.01
N ASP A 176 12.77 10.71 1.04
CA ASP A 176 13.81 10.64 2.07
C ASP A 176 13.72 9.38 2.94
N PHE A 177 12.54 8.75 3.04
CA PHE A 177 12.32 7.57 3.89
C PHE A 177 11.32 6.56 3.31
N LEU A 178 11.62 5.26 3.49
CA LEU A 178 10.70 4.16 3.19
C LEU A 178 9.57 4.14 4.22
N SER A 179 8.40 4.66 3.86
CA SER A 179 7.19 4.53 4.68
C SER A 179 6.65 3.10 4.60
N ILE A 180 7.03 2.25 5.56
CA ILE A 180 6.53 0.87 5.65
C ILE A 180 5.17 0.87 6.37
N PRO A 181 4.07 0.48 5.70
CA PRO A 181 2.75 0.44 6.33
C PRO A 181 2.59 -0.83 7.17
N TRP A 182 3.16 -0.83 8.39
CA TRP A 182 3.09 -1.96 9.32
C TRP A 182 1.67 -2.51 9.56
N PRO A 183 0.62 -1.67 9.73
CA PRO A 183 -0.74 -2.18 9.91
C PRO A 183 -1.25 -2.97 8.70
N TYR A 184 -0.87 -2.53 7.50
CA TYR A 184 -1.24 -3.19 6.25
C TYR A 184 -0.55 -4.55 6.13
N LEU A 185 0.76 -4.60 6.38
CA LEU A 185 1.51 -5.85 6.39
C LEU A 185 0.94 -6.83 7.41
N ALA A 186 0.66 -6.36 8.63
CA ALA A 186 0.03 -7.19 9.67
C ALA A 186 -1.33 -7.75 9.22
N ALA A 187 -2.15 -6.95 8.53
CA ALA A 187 -3.43 -7.40 7.98
C ALA A 187 -3.25 -8.49 6.91
N VAL A 188 -2.35 -8.29 5.95
CA VAL A 188 -2.04 -9.27 4.89
C VAL A 188 -1.55 -10.59 5.51
N PHE A 189 -0.59 -10.53 6.43
CA PHE A 189 -0.08 -11.70 7.12
C PHE A 189 -1.16 -12.43 7.93
N SER A 190 -2.02 -11.68 8.63
CA SER A 190 -3.13 -12.25 9.41
C SER A 190 -4.14 -12.96 8.51
N VAL A 191 -4.52 -12.33 7.41
CA VAL A 191 -5.46 -12.89 6.42
C VAL A 191 -4.89 -14.14 5.75
N ALA A 192 -3.61 -14.09 5.35
CA ALA A 192 -2.91 -15.24 4.78
C ALA A 192 -2.83 -16.40 5.79
N PHE A 193 -2.50 -16.11 7.06
CA PHE A 193 -2.45 -17.11 8.11
C PHE A 193 -3.82 -17.76 8.35
N ILE A 194 -4.88 -16.96 8.49
CA ILE A 194 -6.25 -17.47 8.64
C ILE A 194 -6.65 -18.33 7.44
N SER A 195 -6.32 -17.90 6.22
CA SER A 195 -6.58 -18.66 4.99
C SER A 195 -5.90 -20.03 5.00
N ALA A 196 -4.62 -20.09 5.39
CA ALA A 196 -3.89 -21.35 5.53
C ALA A 196 -4.51 -22.27 6.60
N VAL A 197 -4.91 -21.71 7.75
CA VAL A 197 -5.59 -22.46 8.82
C VAL A 197 -6.91 -23.07 8.34
N VAL A 198 -7.69 -22.30 7.57
CA VAL A 198 -8.96 -22.77 6.98
C VAL A 198 -8.70 -23.91 5.99
N ALA A 199 -7.70 -23.77 5.12
CA ALA A 199 -7.32 -24.82 4.17
C ALA A 199 -6.91 -26.12 4.88
N VAL A 200 -6.09 -26.04 5.94
CA VAL A 200 -5.67 -27.21 6.73
C VAL A 200 -6.87 -27.87 7.41
N LYS A 201 -7.79 -27.08 8.00
CA LYS A 201 -9.01 -27.62 8.61
C LYS A 201 -9.91 -28.30 7.58
N GLY A 202 -10.02 -27.74 6.37
CA GLY A 202 -10.73 -28.36 5.24
C GLY A 202 -10.14 -29.72 4.88
N ALA A 203 -8.82 -29.79 4.67
CA ALA A 203 -8.12 -31.03 4.38
C ALA A 203 -8.27 -32.08 5.50
N GLN A 204 -8.23 -31.64 6.77
CA GLN A 204 -8.47 -32.52 7.91
C GLN A 204 -9.91 -33.06 7.96
N ALA A 205 -10.91 -32.26 7.60
CA ALA A 205 -12.30 -32.73 7.54
C ALA A 205 -12.46 -33.85 6.51
N GLU A 206 -11.80 -33.72 5.35
CA GLU A 206 -11.87 -34.69 4.26
C GLU A 206 -11.22 -36.06 4.61
N THR A 207 -10.21 -36.06 5.48
CA THR A 207 -9.64 -37.30 6.04
C THR A 207 -10.57 -38.02 7.02
N ARG A 208 -11.56 -37.33 7.59
CA ARG A 208 -12.52 -37.91 8.54
C ARG A 208 -13.78 -38.46 7.87
N VAL A 209 -14.05 -38.12 6.61
CA VAL A 209 -15.23 -38.62 5.89
C VAL A 209 -15.06 -40.14 5.67
N PRO A 210 -15.94 -40.99 6.25
CA PRO A 210 -15.78 -42.44 6.20
C PRO A 210 -15.71 -42.96 4.76
N ALA A 211 -14.77 -43.87 4.51
CA ALA A 211 -14.56 -44.53 3.22
C ALA A 211 -15.83 -45.21 2.66
N VAL A 212 -16.82 -45.47 3.51
CA VAL A 212 -18.11 -46.11 3.17
C VAL A 212 -18.96 -45.25 2.23
N GLN A 213 -18.86 -43.92 2.24
CA GLN A 213 -19.58 -43.07 1.27
C GLN A 213 -18.92 -43.05 -0.12
N ARG A 214 -17.60 -43.21 -0.20
CA ARG A 214 -16.85 -43.22 -1.48
C ARG A 214 -17.00 -44.52 -2.28
N MET A 215 -17.43 -45.62 -1.65
CA MET A 215 -17.75 -46.87 -2.35
C MET A 215 -19.21 -46.92 -2.86
N ARG A 216 -20.02 -45.92 -2.53
CA ARG A 216 -21.43 -45.86 -2.95
C ARG A 216 -21.64 -45.04 -4.24
N GLU A 217 -20.58 -44.41 -4.73
CA GLU A 217 -20.55 -43.59 -5.96
C GLU A 217 -19.64 -44.19 -7.06
N LEU A 218 -19.16 -45.42 -6.87
CA LEU A 218 -18.48 -46.23 -7.89
C LEU A 218 -19.36 -47.45 -8.22
#